data_AF-A0A812JR54-F1
#
_entry.id   AF-A0A812JR54-F1
#
_cell.length_a   1.000
_cell.length_b   1.000
_cell.length_c   1.000
_cell.angle_alpha   90.00
_cell.angle_beta   90.00
_cell.angle_gamma   90.00
#
_symmetry.space_group_name_H-M   'P 1'
#
loop_
_entity.id
_entity.type
_entity.pdbx_description
1 polymer ?
#
loop_
_entity_poly.entity_id
_entity_poly.type
_entity_poly.pdbx_seq_one_letter_code
_entity_poly.pdbx_strand_id
1 'polypeptide(L)'
;VCVACGQPAPIVLPREDECHYELQPVSAFLDEGENAEWVVPEGIMQKESARCFDVVYPDCRHSLCFTKAYGRYVDGTGSVLAVARRLAESKTEPGSYTMQEFFGVLRYFAPAEVARLLGFKLSVTTGACSPCCLPACSSHPVVGGDLKQCQCPHYQLPPAKPRELWGLLGNSLNPQVVALVCAACDLSDLVQVSAR
;
A
#
# COMPACT_ATOMS: atom_id res chain seq x y z
N VAL A 1 2.00 -13.30 -14.37
CA VAL A 1 1.37 -12.07 -14.89
C VAL A 1 0.10 -11.83 -14.08
N CYS A 2 -0.15 -10.61 -13.62
CA CYS A 2 -1.37 -10.26 -12.90
C CYS A 2 -2.57 -10.40 -13.85
N VAL A 3 -3.57 -11.21 -13.46
CA VAL A 3 -4.75 -11.46 -14.28
C VAL A 3 -5.64 -10.22 -14.45
N ALA A 4 -5.56 -9.27 -13.52
CA ALA A 4 -6.41 -8.07 -13.53
C ALA A 4 -5.87 -6.96 -14.45
N CYS A 5 -4.56 -6.73 -14.50
CA CYS A 5 -3.96 -5.62 -15.27
C CYS A 5 -2.95 -6.07 -16.34
N GLY A 6 -2.66 -7.37 -16.45
CA GLY A 6 -1.72 -7.90 -17.45
C GLY A 6 -0.24 -7.60 -17.17
N GLN A 7 0.11 -6.93 -16.06
CA GLN A 7 1.51 -6.63 -15.73
C GLN A 7 2.24 -7.87 -15.18
N PRO A 8 3.53 -8.07 -15.51
CA PRO A 8 4.32 -9.13 -14.90
C PRO A 8 4.50 -8.84 -13.41
N ALA A 9 4.14 -9.80 -12.55
CA ALA A 9 4.61 -9.78 -11.17
C ALA A 9 6.06 -10.30 -11.16
N PRO A 10 6.94 -9.78 -10.28
CA PRO A 10 8.27 -10.34 -10.09
C PRO A 10 8.17 -11.85 -9.87
N ILE A 11 8.79 -12.64 -10.74
CA ILE A 11 8.88 -14.09 -10.56
C ILE A 11 10.00 -14.33 -9.56
N VAL A 12 9.64 -14.66 -8.33
CA VAL A 12 10.61 -15.13 -7.33
C VAL A 12 10.80 -16.61 -7.59
N LEU A 13 11.89 -16.98 -8.29
CA LEU A 13 12.27 -18.39 -8.43
C LEU A 13 12.95 -18.83 -7.13
N PRO A 14 12.43 -19.85 -6.44
CA PRO A 14 13.02 -20.27 -5.19
C PRO A 14 14.42 -20.86 -5.42
N ARG A 15 15.44 -20.22 -4.83
CA ARG A 15 16.75 -20.82 -4.61
C ARG A 15 16.76 -21.46 -3.22
N GLU A 16 17.39 -22.62 -3.10
CA GLU A 16 17.33 -23.51 -1.92
C GLU A 16 17.83 -22.84 -0.62
N ASP A 17 18.60 -21.73 -0.71
CA ASP A 17 19.19 -21.02 0.44
C ASP A 17 18.79 -19.53 0.56
N GLU A 18 17.76 -19.05 -0.16
CA GLU A 18 17.32 -17.65 -0.10
C GLU A 18 15.98 -17.47 0.65
N CYS A 19 15.86 -16.35 1.39
CA CYS A 19 14.59 -15.95 1.99
C CYS A 19 13.59 -15.52 0.90
N HIS A 20 12.46 -16.22 0.80
CA HIS A 20 11.38 -15.90 -0.14
C HIS A 20 10.25 -15.16 0.56
N TYR A 21 9.93 -13.95 0.09
CA TYR A 21 8.83 -13.14 0.60
C TYR A 21 7.67 -13.13 -0.38
N GLU A 22 6.50 -13.59 0.06
CA GLU A 22 5.32 -13.58 -0.79
C GLU A 22 4.77 -12.15 -0.92
N LEU A 23 4.74 -11.63 -2.15
CA LEU A 23 4.11 -10.35 -2.47
C LEU A 23 2.60 -10.44 -2.25
N GLN A 24 2.08 -9.80 -1.20
CA GLN A 24 0.65 -9.79 -0.93
C GLN A 24 -0.13 -8.98 -2.00
N PRO A 25 -1.37 -9.36 -2.32
CA PRO A 25 -2.22 -8.57 -3.21
C PRO A 25 -2.58 -7.22 -2.58
N VAL A 26 -2.88 -6.22 -3.40
CA VAL A 26 -3.32 -4.88 -2.98
C VAL A 26 -4.52 -4.98 -2.01
N SER A 27 -5.43 -5.93 -2.24
CA SER A 27 -6.58 -6.23 -1.37
C SER A 27 -6.21 -6.46 0.09
N ALA A 28 -5.03 -7.02 0.38
CA ALA A 28 -4.57 -7.26 1.75
C ALA A 28 -4.28 -5.98 2.55
N PHE A 29 -4.20 -4.83 1.87
CA PHE A 29 -3.85 -3.53 2.46
C PHE A 29 -5.03 -2.54 2.46
N LEU A 30 -6.18 -2.91 1.92
CA LEU A 30 -7.35 -2.04 1.79
C LEU A 30 -8.14 -1.93 3.10
N ASP A 31 -8.80 -0.80 3.31
CA ASP A 31 -9.78 -0.64 4.39
C ASP A 31 -11.08 -1.37 4.06
N GLU A 32 -11.79 -1.82 5.09
CA GLU A 32 -13.13 -2.39 4.94
C GLU A 32 -14.14 -1.30 4.53
N GLY A 33 -15.17 -1.69 3.78
CA GLY A 33 -16.24 -0.80 3.34
C GLY A 33 -16.00 -0.15 1.96
N GLU A 34 -16.91 0.76 1.59
CA GLU A 34 -17.00 1.28 0.22
C GLU A 34 -16.03 2.43 -0.09
N ASN A 35 -15.57 3.15 0.93
CA ASN A 35 -14.51 4.16 0.80
C ASN A 35 -14.86 5.26 -0.24
N ALA A 36 -16.13 5.65 -0.30
CA ALA A 36 -16.68 6.59 -1.28
C ALA A 36 -16.11 8.01 -1.16
N GLU A 37 -15.62 8.40 0.02
CA GLU A 37 -14.94 9.67 0.25
C GLU A 37 -13.60 9.80 -0.50
N TRP A 38 -13.04 8.68 -0.96
CA TRP A 38 -11.77 8.65 -1.68
C TRP A 38 -11.93 8.64 -3.20
N VAL A 39 -13.16 8.65 -3.72
CA VAL A 39 -13.45 8.73 -5.16
C VAL A 39 -12.67 9.89 -5.77
N VAL A 40 -11.99 9.63 -6.89
CA VAL A 40 -11.28 10.67 -7.62
C VAL A 40 -12.30 11.71 -8.09
N PRO A 41 -12.15 13.01 -7.71
CA PRO A 41 -13.16 14.01 -8.02
C PRO A 41 -13.40 14.18 -9.53
N GLU A 42 -14.64 14.43 -9.92
CA GLU A 42 -15.03 14.58 -11.33
C GLU A 42 -14.22 15.67 -12.05
N GLY A 43 -13.98 16.80 -11.39
CA GLY A 43 -13.14 17.89 -11.92
C GLY A 43 -11.65 17.52 -12.10
N ILE A 44 -11.16 16.44 -11.49
CA ILE A 44 -9.85 15.87 -11.82
C ILE A 44 -9.97 14.99 -13.06
N MET A 45 -11.02 14.16 -13.17
CA MET A 45 -11.27 13.31 -14.34
C MET A 45 -11.47 14.09 -15.64
N GLN A 46 -11.97 15.32 -15.56
CA GLN A 46 -12.13 16.22 -16.71
C GLN A 46 -10.80 16.76 -17.27
N LYS A 47 -9.69 16.65 -16.52
CA LYS A 47 -8.38 17.16 -16.96
C LYS A 47 -7.69 16.14 -17.87
N GLU A 48 -6.95 16.61 -18.87
CA GLU A 48 -6.17 15.72 -19.74
C GLU A 48 -5.16 14.86 -18.96
N SER A 49 -4.61 15.39 -17.86
CA SER A 49 -3.69 14.65 -17.01
C SER A 49 -4.31 13.41 -16.36
N ALA A 50 -5.64 13.29 -16.29
CA ALA A 50 -6.32 12.10 -15.76
C ALA A 50 -5.98 10.83 -16.56
N ARG A 51 -5.56 10.98 -17.82
CA ARG A 51 -5.11 9.85 -18.66
C ARG A 51 -3.80 9.23 -18.18
N CYS A 52 -3.06 9.93 -17.32
CA CYS A 52 -1.81 9.46 -16.74
C CYS A 52 -2.01 8.69 -15.43
N PHE A 53 -3.25 8.43 -15.00
CA PHE A 53 -3.47 7.58 -13.83
C PHE A 53 -2.91 6.18 -14.08
N ASP A 54 -2.02 5.74 -13.20
CA ASP A 54 -1.72 4.32 -13.04
C ASP A 54 -2.85 3.67 -12.23
N VAL A 55 -3.52 2.69 -12.83
CA VAL A 55 -4.70 2.05 -12.25
C VAL A 55 -4.34 0.64 -11.82
N VAL A 56 -4.57 0.35 -10.54
CA VAL A 56 -4.41 -1.00 -9.96
C VAL A 56 -5.76 -1.57 -9.53
N TYR A 57 -5.82 -2.89 -9.46
CA TYR A 57 -6.97 -3.66 -9.02
C TYR A 57 -6.65 -4.38 -7.71
N PRO A 58 -7.66 -4.84 -6.94
CA PRO A 58 -7.43 -5.55 -5.68
C PRO A 58 -6.48 -6.76 -5.80
N ASP A 59 -6.48 -7.47 -6.94
CA ASP A 59 -5.62 -8.63 -7.18
C ASP A 59 -4.22 -8.28 -7.72
N CYS A 60 -3.94 -6.99 -7.97
CA CYS A 60 -2.59 -6.56 -8.31
C CYS A 60 -1.64 -6.85 -7.14
N ARG A 61 -0.40 -7.23 -7.45
CA ARG A 61 0.69 -7.42 -6.46
C ARG A 61 1.78 -6.35 -6.64
N HIS A 62 1.38 -5.17 -7.11
CA HIS A 62 2.23 -4.00 -7.34
C HIS A 62 1.40 -2.72 -7.25
N SER A 63 2.11 -1.60 -7.08
CA SER A 63 1.65 -0.24 -7.29
C SER A 63 2.85 0.62 -7.68
N LEU A 64 2.61 1.83 -8.19
CA LEU A 64 3.64 2.87 -8.21
C LEU A 64 4.04 3.28 -6.79
N CYS A 65 5.20 3.92 -6.68
CA CYS A 65 5.62 4.54 -5.43
C CYS A 65 4.70 5.72 -5.10
N PHE A 66 4.33 5.84 -3.82
CA PHE A 66 3.57 6.98 -3.32
C PHE A 66 4.54 8.10 -2.99
N THR A 67 4.33 9.28 -3.60
CA THR A 67 5.16 10.47 -3.33
C THR A 67 4.40 11.47 -2.46
N LYS A 68 5.10 12.48 -1.94
CA LYS A 68 4.49 13.56 -1.15
C LYS A 68 3.36 14.31 -1.88
N ALA A 69 3.28 14.17 -3.21
CA ALA A 69 2.32 14.83 -4.06
C ALA A 69 1.07 13.99 -4.39
N TYR A 70 0.96 12.79 -3.80
CA TYR A 70 -0.19 11.92 -4.00
C TYR A 70 -1.50 12.65 -3.61
N GLY A 71 -2.53 12.49 -4.44
CA GLY A 71 -3.80 13.23 -4.32
C GLY A 71 -3.74 14.71 -4.73
N ARG A 72 -2.59 15.22 -5.20
CA ARG A 72 -2.42 16.58 -5.75
C ARG A 72 -2.06 16.59 -7.23
N TYR A 73 -1.09 15.78 -7.63
CA TYR A 73 -0.72 15.59 -9.04
C TYR A 73 -1.08 14.18 -9.48
N VAL A 74 -1.44 14.02 -10.75
CA VAL A 74 -1.88 12.73 -11.29
C VAL A 74 -0.68 11.88 -11.67
N ASP A 75 0.19 12.42 -12.52
CA ASP A 75 1.29 11.66 -13.11
C ASP A 75 2.40 11.36 -12.08
N GLY A 76 2.81 10.10 -12.01
CA GLY A 76 3.98 9.64 -11.25
C GLY A 76 3.93 9.84 -9.74
N THR A 77 2.75 10.04 -9.12
CA THR A 77 2.66 10.24 -7.66
C THR A 77 2.17 9.05 -6.87
N GLY A 78 1.68 8.01 -7.55
CA GLY A 78 1.13 6.81 -6.95
C GLY A 78 -0.06 6.29 -7.76
N SER A 79 -0.38 5.01 -7.60
CA SER A 79 -1.52 4.38 -8.27
C SER A 79 -2.86 4.84 -7.69
N VAL A 80 -3.94 4.70 -8.45
CA VAL A 80 -5.33 4.75 -7.96
C VAL A 80 -5.97 3.36 -8.04
N LEU A 81 -6.91 3.08 -7.16
CA LEU A 81 -7.60 1.79 -7.11
C LEU A 81 -8.86 1.82 -7.98
N ALA A 82 -9.00 0.83 -8.87
CA ALA A 82 -10.26 0.50 -9.51
C ALA A 82 -11.13 -0.35 -8.58
N VAL A 83 -12.34 0.14 -8.28
CA VAL A 83 -13.32 -0.57 -7.46
C VAL A 83 -14.35 -1.29 -8.33
N ALA A 84 -14.84 -2.43 -7.84
CA ALA A 84 -15.80 -3.26 -8.57
C ALA A 84 -17.18 -2.60 -8.73
N ARG A 85 -17.59 -1.78 -7.75
CA ARG A 85 -18.87 -1.07 -7.74
C ARG A 85 -18.64 0.42 -7.97
N ARG A 86 -19.38 1.03 -8.91
CA ARG A 86 -19.40 2.48 -9.10
C ARG A 86 -19.95 3.15 -7.85
N LEU A 87 -19.15 4.04 -7.26
CA LEU A 87 -19.40 4.75 -6.01
C LEU A 87 -20.06 6.13 -6.24
N ALA A 88 -19.97 6.68 -7.46
CA ALA A 88 -20.55 7.97 -7.82
C ALA A 88 -20.97 8.00 -9.30
N GLU A 89 -22.02 8.74 -9.59
CA GLU A 89 -22.54 8.96 -10.95
C GLU A 89 -22.24 10.37 -11.43
N SER A 90 -21.83 10.48 -12.70
CA SER A 90 -21.61 11.77 -13.37
C SER A 90 -22.95 12.46 -13.58
N LYS A 91 -22.99 13.78 -13.36
CA LYS A 91 -24.17 14.61 -13.69
C LYS A 91 -24.05 15.26 -15.06
N THR A 92 -22.92 15.09 -15.74
CA THR A 92 -22.70 15.65 -17.08
C THR A 92 -23.20 14.70 -18.15
N GLU A 93 -23.49 15.23 -19.34
CA GLU A 93 -23.88 14.43 -20.50
C GLU A 93 -22.87 13.31 -20.80
N PRO A 94 -23.30 12.11 -21.24
CA PRO A 94 -22.40 11.02 -21.61
C PRO A 94 -21.42 11.42 -22.73
N GLY A 95 -20.15 11.06 -22.57
CA GLY A 95 -19.07 11.41 -23.49
C GLY A 95 -18.55 12.84 -23.32
N SER A 96 -18.95 13.59 -22.29
CA SER A 96 -18.56 15.00 -22.12
C SER A 96 -17.06 15.18 -21.85
N TYR A 97 -16.34 14.17 -21.35
CA TYR A 97 -14.90 14.20 -21.15
C TYR A 97 -14.30 12.78 -21.23
N THR A 98 -13.02 12.69 -21.60
CA THR A 98 -12.34 11.42 -21.94
C THR A 98 -12.45 10.35 -20.86
N MET A 99 -12.24 10.71 -19.59
CA MET A 99 -12.21 9.75 -18.47
C MET A 99 -13.56 9.58 -17.76
N GLN A 100 -14.69 9.93 -18.40
CA GLN A 100 -16.00 9.91 -17.75
C GLN A 100 -16.45 8.51 -17.31
N GLU A 101 -16.17 7.49 -18.12
CA GLU A 101 -16.51 6.12 -17.76
C GLU A 101 -15.82 5.66 -16.45
N PHE A 102 -14.68 6.25 -16.13
CA PHE A 102 -13.89 5.96 -14.93
C PHE A 102 -14.31 6.75 -13.69
N PHE A 103 -15.16 7.77 -13.83
CA PHE A 103 -15.62 8.55 -12.69
C PHE A 103 -16.47 7.71 -11.74
N GLY A 104 -16.16 7.72 -10.44
CA GLY A 104 -16.86 6.87 -9.47
C GLY A 104 -16.42 5.40 -9.45
N VAL A 105 -15.57 4.94 -10.38
CA VAL A 105 -14.94 3.61 -10.29
C VAL A 105 -13.46 3.68 -9.92
N LEU A 106 -12.84 4.87 -9.95
CA LEU A 106 -11.49 5.09 -9.45
C LEU A 106 -11.51 5.87 -8.14
N ARG A 107 -10.71 5.41 -7.17
CA ARG A 107 -10.48 6.12 -5.90
C ARG A 107 -9.00 6.19 -5.56
N TYR A 108 -8.64 7.23 -4.80
CA TYR A 108 -7.34 7.28 -4.13
C TYR A 108 -7.27 6.21 -3.03
N PHE A 109 -6.06 5.79 -2.69
CA PHE A 109 -5.81 5.03 -1.47
C PHE A 109 -5.92 5.95 -0.26
N ALA A 110 -6.62 5.51 0.78
CA ALA A 110 -6.67 6.20 2.06
C ALA A 110 -5.25 6.27 2.67
N PRO A 111 -4.91 7.28 3.48
CA PRO A 111 -3.61 7.34 4.14
C PRO A 111 -3.25 6.08 4.93
N ALA A 112 -4.24 5.42 5.56
CA ALA A 112 -4.04 4.15 6.25
C ALA A 112 -3.64 3.02 5.30
N GLU A 113 -4.29 2.91 4.15
CA GLU A 113 -3.95 1.93 3.11
C GLU A 113 -2.53 2.17 2.55
N VAL A 114 -2.17 3.42 2.27
CA VAL A 114 -0.81 3.80 1.84
C VAL A 114 0.22 3.45 2.91
N ALA A 115 -0.07 3.71 4.19
CA ALA A 115 0.82 3.33 5.28
C ALA A 115 1.02 1.81 5.36
N ARG A 116 -0.06 1.01 5.21
CA ARG A 116 0.04 -0.45 5.17
C ARG A 116 0.85 -0.94 3.97
N LEU A 117 0.66 -0.36 2.78
CA LEU A 117 1.46 -0.65 1.57
C LEU A 117 2.94 -0.30 1.76
N LEU A 118 3.24 0.78 2.49
CA LEU A 118 4.60 1.16 2.90
C LEU A 118 5.15 0.31 4.06
N GLY A 119 4.42 -0.71 4.53
CA GLY A 119 4.88 -1.64 5.55
C GLY A 119 4.71 -1.17 7.00
N PHE A 120 4.01 -0.05 7.24
CA PHE A 120 3.66 0.37 8.61
C PHE A 120 2.63 -0.59 9.21
N LYS A 121 2.84 -0.96 10.48
CA LYS A 121 1.93 -1.81 11.25
C LYS A 121 0.88 -0.95 11.95
N LEU A 122 -0.25 -0.71 11.31
CA LEU A 122 -1.37 0.00 11.93
C LEU A 122 -2.08 -0.87 12.95
N SER A 123 -2.78 -0.24 13.90
CA SER A 123 -3.70 -0.95 14.80
C SER A 123 -4.91 -1.43 13.98
N VAL A 124 -5.12 -2.75 13.91
CA VAL A 124 -6.38 -3.33 13.44
C VAL A 124 -7.21 -3.63 14.69
N THR A 125 -8.49 -3.29 14.66
CA THR A 125 -9.43 -3.41 15.79
C THR A 125 -9.59 -4.86 16.30
N THR A 126 -9.12 -5.86 15.56
CA THR A 126 -9.09 -7.25 15.98
C THR A 126 -7.74 -7.54 16.64
N GLY A 127 -7.76 -7.75 17.97
CA GLY A 127 -6.59 -7.94 18.85
C GLY A 127 -5.75 -9.20 18.61
N ALA A 128 -5.62 -9.66 17.37
CA ALA A 128 -4.67 -10.67 16.95
C ALA A 128 -3.77 -10.06 15.87
N CYS A 129 -2.46 -9.94 16.16
CA CYS A 129 -1.50 -9.91 15.07
C CYS A 129 -1.72 -11.20 14.25
N SER A 130 -2.22 -11.05 13.02
CA SER A 130 -2.19 -12.12 12.02
C SER A 130 -0.76 -12.70 12.01
N PRO A 131 -0.59 -14.04 11.94
CA PRO A 131 0.62 -14.69 12.40
C PRO A 131 1.81 -14.14 11.60
N CYS A 132 2.89 -13.82 12.31
CA CYS A 132 4.16 -13.38 11.72
C CYS A 132 4.14 -11.92 11.25
N CYS A 133 4.36 -11.04 12.22
CA CYS A 133 4.95 -9.72 12.05
C CYS A 133 6.00 -9.73 10.91
N LEU A 134 5.59 -9.23 9.74
CA LEU A 134 6.33 -9.26 8.47
C LEU A 134 7.80 -8.79 8.56
N PRO A 135 8.65 -9.23 7.60
CA PRO A 135 8.25 -10.02 6.44
C PRO A 135 8.25 -11.53 6.71
N ALA A 136 7.12 -12.18 6.41
CA ALA A 136 6.92 -13.60 6.58
C ALA A 136 7.66 -14.30 5.44
N CYS A 137 8.76 -14.98 5.78
CA CYS A 137 9.51 -15.77 4.83
C CYS A 137 8.83 -17.12 4.64
N SER A 138 8.48 -17.48 3.40
CA SER A 138 7.92 -18.79 3.07
C SER A 138 8.92 -19.93 3.33
N SER A 139 10.23 -19.64 3.26
CA SER A 139 11.31 -20.60 3.56
C SER A 139 11.57 -20.75 5.06
N HIS A 140 11.17 -19.76 5.88
CA HIS A 140 11.36 -19.76 7.32
C HIS A 140 10.00 -19.53 8.02
N PRO A 141 9.05 -20.47 7.90
CA PRO A 141 7.80 -20.36 8.62
C PRO A 141 8.11 -20.31 10.11
N VAL A 142 7.48 -19.40 10.85
CA VAL A 142 7.61 -19.35 12.31
C VAL A 142 7.00 -20.64 12.86
N VAL A 143 7.84 -21.64 13.12
CA VAL A 143 7.41 -22.97 13.59
C VAL A 143 6.93 -22.82 15.02
N GLY A 144 5.65 -23.16 15.23
CA GLY A 144 4.97 -23.05 16.51
C GLY A 144 5.69 -23.81 17.63
N GLY A 145 5.91 -23.08 18.72
CA GLY A 145 6.37 -23.58 20.02
C GLY A 145 6.23 -22.47 21.07
N ASP A 146 6.60 -21.25 20.70
CA ASP A 146 6.36 -20.02 21.47
C ASP A 146 6.06 -18.88 20.48
N LEU A 147 4.85 -18.82 19.93
CA LEU A 147 4.37 -17.58 19.31
C LEU A 147 4.24 -16.53 20.42
N LYS A 148 5.36 -15.91 20.81
CA LYS A 148 5.33 -14.75 21.70
C LYS A 148 4.36 -13.77 21.07
N GLN A 149 3.35 -13.38 21.84
CA GLN A 149 2.40 -12.37 21.43
C GLN A 149 3.19 -11.16 20.92
N CYS A 150 2.99 -10.78 19.65
CA CYS A 150 3.82 -9.76 19.02
C CYS A 150 3.73 -8.46 19.83
N GLN A 151 4.86 -8.01 20.39
CA GLN A 151 4.95 -6.79 21.19
C GLN A 151 5.31 -5.56 20.34
N CYS A 152 5.20 -5.67 19.00
CA CYS A 152 5.50 -4.54 18.14
C CYS A 152 4.55 -3.38 18.48
N PRO A 153 5.09 -2.18 18.74
CA PRO A 153 4.23 -1.02 18.92
C PRO A 153 3.46 -0.78 17.61
N HIS A 154 2.15 -0.57 17.73
CA HIS A 154 1.34 -0.16 16.60
C HIS A 154 1.75 1.26 16.18
N TYR A 155 1.94 1.44 14.88
CA TYR A 155 2.08 2.75 14.31
C TYR A 155 0.72 3.45 14.28
N GLN A 156 0.69 4.66 14.83
CA GLN A 156 -0.49 5.53 14.78
C GLN A 156 -0.19 6.67 13.82
N LEU A 157 -1.04 6.85 12.81
CA LEU A 157 -0.98 8.03 11.98
C LEU A 157 -1.28 9.26 12.83
N PRO A 158 -0.51 10.37 12.67
CA PRO A 158 -0.78 11.58 13.42
C PRO A 158 -2.17 12.15 13.04
N PRO A 159 -2.84 12.90 13.95
CA PRO A 159 -4.11 13.53 13.65
C PRO A 159 -3.89 14.69 12.68
N ALA A 160 -4.04 14.43 11.38
CA ALA A 160 -3.77 15.39 10.32
C ALA A 160 -4.74 15.21 9.14
N LYS A 161 -4.80 16.20 8.25
CA LYS A 161 -5.65 16.11 7.06
C LYS A 161 -5.06 15.09 6.07
N PRO A 162 -5.88 14.43 5.22
CA PRO A 162 -5.39 13.42 4.29
C PRO A 162 -4.21 13.87 3.43
N ARG A 163 -4.23 15.11 2.94
CA ARG A 163 -3.13 15.70 2.15
C ARG A 163 -1.81 15.80 2.92
N GLU A 164 -1.88 16.13 4.21
CA GLU A 164 -0.69 16.21 5.06
C GLU A 164 -0.15 14.81 5.33
N LEU A 165 -1.04 13.84 5.57
CA LEU A 165 -0.66 12.44 5.76
C LEU A 165 0.00 11.83 4.53
N TRP A 166 -0.55 12.02 3.33
CA TRP A 166 0.12 11.60 2.09
C TRP A 166 1.47 12.31 1.91
N GLY A 167 1.58 13.58 2.31
CA GLY A 167 2.85 14.32 2.33
C GLY A 167 3.90 13.68 3.24
N LEU A 168 3.52 13.23 4.43
CA LEU A 168 4.40 12.54 5.38
C LEU A 168 4.77 11.14 4.86
N LEU A 169 3.79 10.36 4.45
CA LEU A 169 3.98 8.99 3.96
C LEU A 169 4.82 8.94 2.69
N GLY A 170 4.61 9.86 1.76
CA GLY A 170 5.37 9.92 0.51
C GLY A 170 6.82 10.40 0.66
N ASN A 171 7.24 10.81 1.86
CA ASN A 171 8.65 11.05 2.23
C ASN A 171 9.16 10.01 3.25
N SER A 172 8.35 9.02 3.60
CA SER A 172 8.71 7.98 4.56
C SER A 172 9.44 6.82 3.88
N LEU A 173 10.20 6.06 4.67
CA LEU A 173 10.78 4.79 4.25
C LEU A 173 9.82 3.64 4.54
N ASN A 174 10.06 2.49 3.92
CA ASN A 174 9.37 1.24 4.28
C ASN A 174 10.03 0.63 5.53
N PRO A 175 9.37 0.60 6.71
CA PRO A 175 10.00 0.14 7.95
C PRO A 175 10.42 -1.33 7.93
N GLN A 176 9.73 -2.18 7.16
CA GLN A 176 10.05 -3.60 7.07
C GLN A 176 11.33 -3.83 6.26
N VAL A 177 11.48 -3.11 5.15
CA VAL A 177 12.72 -3.14 4.35
C VAL A 177 13.89 -2.58 5.16
N VAL A 178 13.68 -1.46 5.86
CA VAL A 178 14.70 -0.89 6.76
C VAL A 178 15.13 -1.91 7.82
N ALA A 179 14.18 -2.62 8.44
CA ALA A 179 14.49 -3.65 9.42
C ALA A 179 15.36 -4.79 8.84
N LEU A 180 15.07 -5.24 7.62
CA LEU A 180 15.89 -6.24 6.92
C LEU A 180 17.32 -5.74 6.68
N VAL A 181 17.48 -4.49 6.24
CA VAL A 181 18.80 -3.89 6.01
C VAL A 181 19.56 -3.75 7.33
N CYS A 182 18.91 -3.29 8.40
CA CYS A 182 19.52 -3.21 9.72
C CYS A 182 19.99 -4.58 10.23
N ALA A 183 19.17 -5.62 10.05
CA ALA A 183 19.53 -6.99 10.42
C ALA A 183 20.72 -7.50 9.60
N ALA A 184 20.72 -7.29 8.28
CA ALA A 184 21.80 -7.72 7.39
C ALA A 184 23.13 -6.99 7.65
N CYS A 185 23.08 -5.81 8.27
CA CYS A 185 24.26 -5.03 8.66
C CYS A 185 24.68 -5.22 10.12
N ASP A 186 24.09 -6.20 10.84
CA ASP A 186 24.34 -6.47 12.26
C ASP A 186 24.23 -5.20 13.14
N LEU A 187 23.32 -4.28 12.80
CA LEU A 187 23.21 -2.98 13.46
C LEU A 187 22.86 -3.10 14.95
N SER A 188 22.13 -4.15 15.33
CA SER A 188 21.80 -4.43 16.73
C SER A 188 23.05 -4.57 17.59
N ASP A 189 24.10 -5.15 17.01
CA ASP A 189 25.34 -5.44 17.73
C ASP A 189 26.17 -4.17 17.85
N LEU A 190 26.17 -3.32 16.82
CA LEU A 190 26.82 -2.00 16.84
C LEU A 190 26.23 -1.05 17.89
N VAL A 191 24.91 -1.05 18.07
CA VAL A 191 24.23 -0.21 19.06
C VAL A 191 24.55 -0.67 20.50
N GLN A 192 24.72 -1.98 20.73
CA GLN A 192 25.10 -2.50 22.05
C GLN A 192 26.56 -2.21 22.42
N VAL A 193 27.47 -2.12 21.44
CA VAL A 193 28.87 -1.76 21.69
C VAL A 193 29.01 -0.29 22.09
N SER A 194 28.16 0.60 21.57
CA SER A 194 28.23 2.03 21.88
C SER A 194 27.62 2.44 23.23
N ALA A 195 26.99 1.50 23.95
CA ALA A 195 26.38 1.72 25.26
C ALA A 195 27.23 1.18 26.44
N ARG A 196 28.48 0.78 26.18
CA ARG A 196 29.46 0.39 27.20
C ARG A 196 30.57 1.42 27.33
#